data_AF-A0A7J4CPC1-F1
#
_entry.id   AF-A0A7J4CPC1-F1
#
_cell.length_a   1.000
_cell.length_b   1.000
_cell.length_c   1.000
_cell.angle_alpha   90.00
_cell.angle_beta   90.00
_cell.angle_gamma   90.00
#
_symmetry.space_group_name_H-M   'P 1'
#
loop_
_entity.id
_entity.type
_entity.pdbx_description
1 polymer ?
#
loop_
_entity_poly.entity_id
_entity_poly.type
_entity_poly.pdbx_seq_one_letter_code
_entity_poly.pdbx_strand_id
1 'polypeptide(L)'
;MVKHSDIDKENNQPKKESDLVKFLKKRSFIYLACTVFFVVFFVPDMIQPDNLESKTILNLADDEQKVAWEIIKSYKGTDDEGSNLFDMLILQIENAYVSEEILKHKDTKLEISAYDIQDQKGAGFYEVHLTVRTHDNVREYIWNVNIDTEEIASANNGAKKMLNIVDNYD
;
A
#
# COMPACT_ATOMS: atom_id res chain seq x y z
N MET A 1 40.10 -46.84 34.47
CA MET A 1 39.90 -46.16 33.17
C MET A 1 38.46 -46.43 32.76
N VAL A 2 37.53 -45.50 33.04
CA VAL A 2 36.95 -44.50 32.09
C VAL A 2 35.88 -45.15 31.18
N LYS A 3 34.58 -44.95 31.50
CA LYS A 3 33.55 -44.09 30.81
C LYS A 3 33.01 -44.72 29.51
N HIS A 4 31.77 -44.57 29.02
CA HIS A 4 30.44 -44.06 29.42
C HIS A 4 29.52 -44.60 28.30
N SER A 5 28.36 -45.19 28.59
CA SER A 5 27.04 -44.62 28.22
C SER A 5 26.86 -44.23 26.73
N ASP A 6 26.53 -45.19 25.85
CA ASP A 6 25.92 -44.91 24.53
C ASP A 6 24.39 -44.95 24.70
N ILE A 7 23.76 -43.79 24.89
CA ILE A 7 23.15 -42.90 23.88
C ILE A 7 21.79 -43.45 23.41
N ASP A 8 20.79 -42.72 23.86
CA ASP A 8 19.37 -42.98 23.76
C ASP A 8 18.85 -43.17 22.33
N LYS A 9 17.98 -44.17 22.22
CA LYS A 9 17.10 -44.38 21.09
C LYS A 9 16.14 -43.20 20.91
N GLU A 10 16.08 -42.75 19.67
CA GLU A 10 14.83 -42.45 18.97
C GLU A 10 14.04 -41.22 19.44
N ASN A 11 14.34 -40.07 18.82
CA ASN A 11 13.37 -38.98 18.72
C ASN A 11 13.24 -38.50 17.27
N ASN A 12 12.77 -39.40 16.40
CA ASN A 12 12.27 -39.06 15.06
C ASN A 12 10.79 -38.65 15.17
N GLN A 13 10.51 -37.48 15.75
CA GLN A 13 9.23 -36.82 15.48
C GLN A 13 9.38 -35.91 14.26
N PRO A 14 8.52 -36.03 13.24
CA PRO A 14 8.54 -35.09 12.13
C PRO A 14 8.25 -33.70 12.69
N LYS A 15 9.20 -32.76 12.52
CA LYS A 15 8.97 -31.35 12.85
C LYS A 15 7.66 -30.94 12.17
N LYS A 16 6.66 -30.55 12.96
CA LYS A 16 5.41 -29.99 12.44
C LYS A 16 5.78 -28.79 11.57
N GLU A 17 5.65 -28.94 10.26
CA GLU A 17 5.68 -27.80 9.35
C GLU A 17 4.62 -26.81 9.82
N SER A 18 5.05 -25.60 10.15
CA SER A 18 4.15 -24.49 10.50
C SER A 18 3.17 -24.23 9.35
N ASP A 19 1.93 -23.85 9.68
CA ASP A 19 0.92 -23.50 8.68
C ASP A 19 1.40 -22.36 7.76
N LEU A 20 2.34 -21.52 8.24
CA LEU A 20 3.01 -20.50 7.43
C LEU A 20 3.88 -21.12 6.33
N VAL A 21 4.59 -22.21 6.62
CA VAL A 21 5.43 -22.92 5.64
C VAL A 21 4.55 -23.61 4.59
N LYS A 22 3.41 -24.17 5.00
CA LYS A 22 2.41 -24.71 4.07
C LYS A 22 1.76 -23.63 3.22
N PHE A 23 1.51 -22.46 3.78
CA PHE A 23 0.94 -21.31 3.07
C PHE A 23 1.91 -20.76 2.02
N LEU A 24 3.18 -20.56 2.40
CA LEU A 24 4.26 -20.17 1.49
C LEU A 24 4.39 -21.19 0.37
N LYS A 25 4.51 -22.49 0.68
CA LYS A 25 4.72 -23.54 -0.34
C LYS A 25 3.55 -23.71 -1.32
N LYS A 26 2.32 -23.38 -0.93
CA LYS A 26 1.12 -23.54 -1.78
C LYS A 26 0.92 -22.38 -2.79
N ARG A 27 1.58 -21.23 -2.59
CA ARG A 27 1.47 -20.06 -3.50
C ARG A 27 2.81 -19.44 -3.93
N SER A 28 3.94 -19.91 -3.35
CA SER A 28 5.30 -19.39 -3.56
C SER A 28 5.75 -19.40 -5.01
N PHE A 29 5.28 -20.34 -5.84
CA PHE A 29 5.70 -20.37 -7.24
C PHE A 29 5.08 -19.25 -8.08
N ILE A 30 3.84 -18.84 -7.77
CA ILE A 30 3.15 -17.74 -8.49
C ILE A 30 3.69 -16.39 -8.02
N TYR A 31 3.87 -16.21 -6.70
CA TYR A 31 4.45 -14.98 -6.17
C TYR A 31 5.89 -14.77 -6.64
N LEU A 32 6.74 -15.80 -6.60
CA LEU A 32 8.12 -15.71 -7.07
C LEU A 32 8.21 -15.45 -8.59
N ALA A 33 7.32 -16.04 -9.39
CA ALA A 33 7.25 -15.76 -10.82
C ALA A 33 6.78 -14.32 -11.13
N CYS A 34 5.85 -13.77 -10.34
CA CYS A 34 5.47 -12.36 -10.42
C CYS A 34 6.63 -11.43 -10.03
N THR A 35 7.34 -11.71 -8.93
CA THR A 35 8.44 -10.86 -8.46
C THR A 35 9.61 -10.80 -9.47
N VAL A 36 9.96 -11.93 -10.11
CA VAL A 36 11.07 -11.96 -11.08
C VAL A 36 10.72 -11.29 -12.41
N PHE A 37 9.44 -11.27 -12.82
CA PHE A 37 9.00 -10.54 -14.02
C PHE A 37 8.99 -9.02 -13.80
N PHE A 38 8.77 -8.56 -12.56
CA PHE A 38 8.82 -7.15 -12.17
C PHE A 38 10.24 -6.56 -12.23
N VAL A 39 11.26 -7.27 -11.74
CA VAL A 39 12.62 -6.73 -11.60
C VAL A 39 13.34 -6.48 -12.94
N VAL A 40 12.98 -7.20 -14.02
CA VAL A 40 13.68 -7.09 -15.32
C VAL A 40 13.02 -6.10 -16.28
N PHE A 41 11.72 -5.81 -16.13
CA PHE A 41 11.01 -4.87 -17.01
C PHE A 41 10.76 -3.49 -16.38
N PHE A 42 10.87 -3.34 -15.05
CA PHE A 42 10.47 -2.12 -14.34
C PHE A 42 11.63 -1.39 -13.61
N VAL A 43 12.68 -1.03 -14.34
CA VAL A 43 13.68 -0.05 -13.85
C VAL A 43 14.18 0.80 -15.04
N PRO A 44 14.19 2.14 -15.00
CA PRO A 44 13.28 3.11 -14.38
C PRO A 44 12.88 4.17 -15.44
N ASP A 45 11.71 4.05 -16.07
CA ASP A 45 11.07 5.26 -16.59
C ASP A 45 10.23 5.80 -15.43
N MET A 46 10.96 6.44 -14.51
CA MET A 46 10.38 7.17 -13.38
C MET A 46 9.20 7.98 -13.89
N ILE A 47 8.03 7.65 -13.36
CA ILE A 47 6.78 8.42 -13.47
C ILE A 47 7.15 9.90 -13.53
N GLN A 48 7.00 10.53 -14.70
CA GLN A 48 7.21 11.97 -14.79
C GLN A 48 6.11 12.63 -13.94
N PRO A 49 6.47 13.25 -12.79
CA PRO A 49 5.49 13.84 -11.88
C PRO A 49 4.60 14.86 -12.58
N ASP A 50 5.15 15.59 -13.56
CA ASP A 50 4.52 16.65 -14.34
C ASP A 50 3.16 16.26 -14.97
N ASN A 51 3.01 15.02 -15.43
CA ASN A 51 1.75 14.58 -16.06
C ASN A 51 0.67 14.21 -15.03
N LEU A 52 1.07 13.73 -13.85
CA LEU A 52 0.12 13.36 -12.80
C LEU A 52 -0.34 14.60 -12.03
N GLU A 53 0.58 15.51 -11.70
CA GLU A 53 0.27 16.77 -11.03
C GLU A 53 -0.74 17.61 -11.82
N SER A 54 -0.58 17.70 -13.14
CA SER A 54 -1.52 18.44 -14.00
C SER A 54 -2.91 17.79 -14.12
N LYS A 55 -3.05 16.50 -13.79
CA LYS A 55 -4.32 15.75 -13.76
C LYS A 55 -4.94 15.64 -12.37
N THR A 56 -4.20 16.06 -11.35
CA THR A 56 -4.60 16.00 -9.95
C THR A 56 -5.35 17.27 -9.60
N ILE A 57 -6.62 17.12 -9.23
CA ILE A 57 -7.48 18.19 -8.76
C ILE A 57 -7.45 18.15 -7.23
N LEU A 58 -6.84 19.16 -6.61
CA LEU A 58 -6.76 19.32 -5.16
C LEU A 58 -7.89 20.25 -4.68
N ASN A 59 -8.85 19.69 -3.95
CA ASN A 59 -9.93 20.41 -3.29
C ASN A 59 -9.66 20.48 -1.79
N LEU A 60 -8.57 21.15 -1.41
CA LEU A 60 -8.12 21.33 -0.02
C LEU A 60 -8.34 22.79 0.38
N ALA A 61 -9.23 23.04 1.34
CA ALA A 61 -9.70 24.38 1.67
C ALA A 61 -8.78 25.14 2.63
N ASP A 62 -8.06 24.43 3.49
CA ASP A 62 -7.21 25.01 4.54
C ASP A 62 -5.86 24.27 4.63
N ASP A 63 -4.96 24.78 5.49
CA ASP A 63 -3.62 24.22 5.65
C ASP A 63 -3.63 22.89 6.41
N GLU A 64 -4.60 22.66 7.29
CA GLU A 64 -4.73 21.40 8.03
C GLU A 64 -5.16 20.25 7.10
N GLN A 65 -6.03 20.52 6.15
CA GLN A 65 -6.39 19.62 5.05
C GLN A 65 -5.18 19.28 4.16
N LYS A 66 -4.28 20.23 3.93
CA LYS A 66 -3.00 19.96 3.22
C LYS A 66 -2.10 19.08 4.05
N VAL A 67 -1.99 19.31 5.36
CA VAL A 67 -1.21 18.46 6.26
C VAL A 67 -1.77 17.03 6.26
N ALA A 68 -3.10 16.87 6.36
CA ALA A 68 -3.74 15.55 6.29
C ALA A 68 -3.43 14.82 4.97
N TRP A 69 -3.44 15.55 3.86
CA TRP A 69 -3.04 15.00 2.56
C TRP A 69 -1.55 14.63 2.49
N GLU A 70 -0.66 15.49 2.98
CA GLU A 70 0.79 15.21 2.97
C GLU A 70 1.13 13.99 3.83
N ILE A 71 0.48 13.80 4.99
CA ILE A 71 0.63 12.60 5.82
C ILE A 71 0.28 11.33 5.02
N ILE A 72 -0.86 11.33 4.30
CA ILE A 72 -1.26 10.21 3.44
C ILE A 72 -0.24 9.98 2.33
N LYS A 73 0.22 11.07 1.70
CA LYS A 73 1.15 11.01 0.59
C LYS A 73 2.51 10.46 0.99
N SER A 74 2.99 10.78 2.20
CA SER A 74 4.32 10.38 2.68
C SER A 74 4.34 9.09 3.50
N TYR A 75 3.19 8.50 3.83
CA TYR A 75 3.12 7.32 4.70
C TYR A 75 3.83 6.10 4.09
N LYS A 76 4.82 5.54 4.79
CA LYS A 76 5.61 4.36 4.36
C LYS A 76 5.32 3.09 5.16
N GLY A 77 4.18 3.03 5.84
CA GLY A 77 3.84 1.87 6.66
C GLY A 77 4.47 1.89 8.03
N THR A 78 4.24 0.83 8.80
CA THR A 78 4.57 0.79 10.24
C THR A 78 6.06 0.74 10.58
N ASP A 79 6.92 0.33 9.65
CA ASP A 79 8.38 0.29 9.83
C ASP A 79 9.10 1.49 9.23
N ASP A 80 8.39 2.39 8.55
CA ASP A 80 8.91 3.56 7.83
C ASP A 80 9.94 3.20 6.74
N GLU A 81 9.88 1.98 6.21
CA GLU A 81 10.72 1.47 5.13
C GLU A 81 9.90 1.31 3.82
N GLY A 82 10.58 1.20 2.68
CA GLY A 82 9.90 0.98 1.39
C GLY A 82 9.29 2.23 0.74
N SER A 83 8.31 2.00 -0.12
CA SER A 83 7.61 3.02 -0.90
C SER A 83 6.52 3.69 -0.08
N ASN A 84 6.17 4.94 -0.40
CA ASN A 84 5.04 5.57 0.27
C ASN A 84 3.70 5.08 -0.33
N LEU A 85 2.63 5.29 0.43
CA LEU A 85 1.27 4.89 0.13
C LEU A 85 0.77 5.45 -1.20
N PHE A 86 1.14 6.68 -1.54
CA PHE A 86 0.73 7.29 -2.79
C PHE A 86 1.44 6.65 -3.98
N ASP A 87 2.75 6.49 -3.93
CA ASP A 87 3.53 5.82 -4.98
C ASP A 87 3.04 4.39 -5.19
N MET A 88 2.76 3.65 -4.11
CA MET A 88 2.19 2.30 -4.21
C MET A 88 0.79 2.31 -4.82
N LEU A 89 -0.05 3.30 -4.50
CA LEU A 89 -1.36 3.43 -5.12
C LEU A 89 -1.25 3.67 -6.63
N ILE A 90 -0.33 4.54 -7.04
CA ILE A 90 -0.07 4.83 -8.45
C ILE A 90 0.40 3.56 -9.18
N LEU A 91 1.35 2.83 -8.60
CA LEU A 91 1.82 1.55 -9.12
C LEU A 91 0.67 0.53 -9.27
N GLN A 92 -0.20 0.41 -8.27
CA GLN A 92 -1.36 -0.51 -8.32
C GLN A 92 -2.37 -0.13 -9.41
N ILE A 93 -2.52 1.16 -9.71
CA ILE A 93 -3.38 1.63 -10.80
C ILE A 93 -2.76 1.25 -12.13
N GLU A 94 -1.49 1.55 -12.38
CA GLU A 94 -0.81 1.19 -13.63
C GLU A 94 -0.82 -0.32 -13.88
N ASN A 95 -0.55 -1.11 -12.84
CA ASN A 95 -0.57 -2.58 -12.92
C ASN A 95 -1.95 -3.16 -13.25
N ALA A 96 -3.03 -2.44 -12.97
CA ALA A 96 -4.37 -2.87 -13.38
C ALA A 96 -4.63 -2.66 -14.88
N TYR A 97 -3.80 -1.86 -15.57
CA TYR A 97 -3.94 -1.47 -16.97
C TYR A 97 -2.66 -1.74 -17.77
N VAL A 98 -2.07 -2.94 -17.66
CA VAL A 98 -0.77 -3.29 -18.26
C VAL A 98 -0.66 -3.01 -19.77
N SER A 99 -1.77 -3.04 -20.50
CA SER A 99 -1.80 -2.80 -21.95
C SER A 99 -1.83 -1.32 -22.35
N GLU A 100 -1.94 -0.39 -21.40
CA GLU A 100 -2.05 1.04 -21.70
C GLU A 100 -1.44 1.94 -20.62
N GLU A 101 -0.99 3.13 -21.01
CA GLU A 101 -0.49 4.15 -20.08
C GLU A 101 -1.67 4.90 -19.45
N ILE A 102 -2.39 4.24 -18.54
CA ILE A 102 -3.67 4.72 -18.01
C ILE A 102 -3.57 6.11 -17.38
N LEU A 103 -2.47 6.44 -16.70
CA LEU A 103 -2.27 7.75 -16.07
C LEU A 103 -2.09 8.87 -17.10
N LYS A 104 -1.59 8.58 -18.30
CA LYS A 104 -1.47 9.56 -19.39
C LYS A 104 -2.76 9.70 -20.19
N HIS A 105 -3.70 8.77 -20.05
CA HIS A 105 -4.97 8.82 -20.77
C HIS A 105 -5.74 10.11 -20.44
N LYS A 106 -6.28 10.79 -21.45
CA LYS A 106 -6.93 12.12 -21.31
C LYS A 106 -8.12 12.11 -20.33
N ASP A 107 -8.82 10.99 -20.24
CA ASP A 107 -10.01 10.84 -19.39
C ASP A 107 -9.63 10.43 -17.96
N THR A 108 -8.36 10.12 -17.70
CA THR A 108 -7.86 9.81 -16.36
C THR A 108 -7.66 11.09 -15.55
N LYS A 109 -8.27 11.12 -14.35
CA LYS A 109 -8.26 12.23 -13.39
C LYS A 109 -8.14 11.70 -11.97
N LEU A 110 -7.37 12.41 -11.15
CA LEU A 110 -7.28 12.18 -9.72
C LEU A 110 -7.92 13.35 -9.01
N GLU A 111 -8.82 13.10 -8.08
CA GLU A 111 -9.50 14.12 -7.28
C GLU A 111 -9.22 13.84 -5.82
N ILE A 112 -8.66 14.83 -5.12
CA ILE A 112 -8.38 14.77 -3.69
C ILE A 112 -9.22 15.83 -2.99
N SER A 113 -9.88 15.42 -1.91
CA SER A 113 -10.56 16.31 -0.98
C SER A 113 -10.32 15.84 0.44
N ALA A 114 -10.26 16.77 1.37
CA ALA A 114 -10.17 16.46 2.79
C ALA A 114 -11.30 17.17 3.53
N TYR A 115 -11.83 16.52 4.55
CA TYR A 115 -12.94 17.03 5.35
C TYR A 115 -12.58 16.95 6.82
N ASP A 116 -12.78 18.05 7.55
CA ASP A 116 -12.69 18.04 9.01
C ASP A 116 -13.80 17.14 9.58
N ILE A 117 -13.41 16.14 10.35
CA ILE A 117 -14.31 15.19 11.02
C ILE A 117 -14.10 15.19 12.54
N GLN A 118 -13.59 16.29 13.08
CA GLN A 118 -13.29 16.40 14.51
C GLN A 118 -14.50 16.15 15.40
N ASP A 119 -15.69 16.57 14.97
CA ASP A 119 -16.95 16.34 15.67
C ASP A 119 -17.31 14.85 15.78
N GLN A 120 -16.75 14.00 14.91
CA GLN A 120 -17.03 12.57 14.84
C GLN A 120 -15.97 11.72 15.53
N LYS A 121 -14.69 12.11 15.44
CA LYS A 121 -13.55 11.30 15.91
C LYS A 121 -12.64 11.96 16.94
N GLY A 122 -12.83 13.24 17.20
CA GLY A 122 -12.01 14.03 18.13
C GLY A 122 -11.10 15.02 17.41
N ALA A 123 -10.44 15.88 18.19
CA ALA A 123 -9.59 16.93 17.66
C ALA A 123 -8.49 16.38 16.72
N GLY A 124 -8.21 17.13 15.65
CA GLY A 124 -7.16 16.83 14.68
C GLY A 124 -7.50 15.74 13.66
N PHE A 125 -8.72 15.19 13.65
CA PHE A 125 -9.12 14.17 12.67
C PHE A 125 -9.70 14.76 11.38
N TYR A 126 -9.16 14.33 10.25
CA TYR A 126 -9.63 14.65 8.90
C TYR A 126 -9.92 13.37 8.11
N GLU A 127 -10.93 13.40 7.26
CA GLU A 127 -11.23 12.35 6.29
C GLU A 127 -10.73 12.77 4.91
N VAL A 128 -9.75 12.05 4.39
CA VAL A 128 -9.13 12.30 3.08
C VAL A 128 -9.72 11.32 2.07
N HIS A 129 -10.34 11.87 1.02
CA HIS A 129 -10.85 11.14 -0.13
C HIS A 129 -9.90 11.32 -1.30
N LEU A 130 -9.49 10.20 -1.90
CA LEU A 130 -8.84 10.14 -3.20
C LEU A 130 -9.75 9.37 -4.15
N THR A 131 -10.22 10.03 -5.18
CA THR A 131 -10.99 9.41 -6.26
C THR A 131 -10.15 9.36 -7.52
N VAL A 132 -10.00 8.16 -8.08
CA VAL A 132 -9.34 7.92 -9.36
C VAL A 132 -10.42 7.60 -10.38
N ARG A 133 -10.60 8.47 -11.35
CA ARG A 133 -11.49 8.26 -12.49
C ARG A 133 -10.66 7.93 -13.71
N THR A 134 -11.02 6.86 -14.39
CA THR A 134 -10.43 6.40 -15.65
C THR A 134 -11.53 6.35 -16.72
N HIS A 135 -11.20 5.92 -17.94
CA HIS A 135 -12.19 5.82 -19.02
C HIS A 135 -13.26 4.75 -18.78
N ASP A 136 -12.96 3.71 -18.00
CA ASP A 136 -13.84 2.56 -17.78
C ASP A 136 -14.19 2.29 -16.31
N ASN A 137 -13.55 3.00 -15.36
CA ASN A 137 -13.69 2.70 -13.93
C ASN A 137 -13.55 3.95 -13.05
N VAL A 138 -14.19 3.91 -11.88
CA VAL A 138 -14.03 4.90 -10.81
C VAL A 138 -13.71 4.16 -9.52
N ARG A 139 -12.59 4.52 -8.89
CA ARG A 139 -12.16 3.96 -7.61
C ARG A 139 -12.04 5.06 -6.58
N GLU A 140 -12.46 4.76 -5.36
CA GLU A 140 -12.39 5.69 -4.24
C GLU A 140 -11.59 5.06 -3.10
N TYR A 141 -10.75 5.87 -2.47
CA TYR A 141 -9.94 5.53 -1.33
C TYR A 141 -10.17 6.58 -0.25
N ILE A 142 -10.61 6.15 0.93
CA ILE A 142 -10.97 7.05 2.02
C ILE A 142 -10.17 6.66 3.25
N TRP A 143 -9.43 7.63 3.80
CA TRP A 143 -8.64 7.47 5.02
C TRP A 143 -9.05 8.51 6.05
N ASN A 144 -9.09 8.10 7.32
CA ASN A 144 -9.12 9.02 8.43
C ASN A 144 -7.69 9.24 8.92
N VAL A 145 -7.30 10.49 9.08
CA VAL A 145 -5.96 10.90 9.47
C VAL A 145 -6.07 11.79 10.68
N ASN A 146 -5.26 11.54 11.70
CA ASN A 146 -5.06 12.50 12.77
C ASN A 146 -3.80 13.32 12.48
N ILE A 147 -3.93 14.63 12.29
CA ILE A 147 -2.80 15.49 11.89
C ILE A 147 -1.78 15.74 13.01
N ASP A 148 -2.17 15.55 14.27
CA ASP A 148 -1.30 15.76 15.42
C ASP A 148 -0.45 14.53 15.75
N THR A 149 -1.01 13.33 15.50
CA THR A 149 -0.38 12.03 15.83
C THR A 149 0.11 11.28 14.60
N GLU A 150 -0.24 11.75 13.40
CA GLU A 150 0.02 11.11 12.11
C GLU A 150 -0.62 9.71 11.99
N GLU A 151 -1.57 9.37 12.87
CA GLU A 151 -2.29 8.10 12.81
C GLU A 151 -3.20 8.06 11.57
N ILE A 152 -3.11 6.96 10.81
CA ILE A 152 -3.89 6.73 9.60
C ILE A 152 -4.74 5.47 9.75
N ALA A 153 -6.03 5.57 9.44
CA ALA A 153 -6.94 4.44 9.43
C ALA A 153 -7.80 4.41 8.15
N SER A 154 -7.96 3.24 7.54
CA SER A 154 -8.84 3.09 6.38
C SER A 154 -10.32 3.28 6.76
N ALA A 155 -11.04 4.11 6.02
CA ALA A 155 -12.49 4.24 6.13
C ALA A 155 -13.24 3.37 5.10
N ASN A 156 -12.57 2.93 4.03
CA ASN A 156 -13.16 2.03 3.02
C ASN A 156 -12.26 0.86 2.61
N ASN A 157 -12.82 -0.09 1.84
CA ASN A 157 -12.10 -1.29 1.40
C ASN A 157 -10.92 -1.00 0.46
N GLY A 158 -11.00 0.07 -0.34
CA GLY A 158 -9.91 0.48 -1.24
C GLY A 158 -8.70 0.92 -0.43
N ALA A 159 -8.90 1.86 0.50
CA ALA A 159 -7.90 2.36 1.44
C ALA A 159 -7.32 1.23 2.30
N LYS A 160 -8.17 0.33 2.81
CA LYS A 160 -7.71 -0.81 3.61
C LYS A 160 -6.74 -1.72 2.85
N LYS A 161 -7.02 -1.99 1.59
CA LYS A 161 -6.11 -2.79 0.75
C LYS A 161 -4.78 -2.08 0.55
N MET A 162 -4.80 -0.76 0.35
CA MET A 162 -3.57 0.01 0.15
C MET A 162 -2.71 0.08 1.42
N LEU A 163 -3.30 0.37 2.58
CA LEU A 163 -2.57 0.32 3.85
C LEU A 163 -1.95 -1.06 4.08
N ASN A 164 -2.72 -2.13 3.88
CA ASN A 164 -2.19 -3.49 4.02
C ASN A 164 -1.01 -3.77 3.10
N ILE A 165 -1.00 -3.23 1.86
CA ILE A 165 0.11 -3.37 0.91
C ILE A 165 1.37 -2.73 1.49
N VAL A 166 1.28 -1.46 1.88
CA VAL A 166 2.44 -0.72 2.41
C VAL A 166 2.93 -1.33 3.72
N ASP A 167 2.01 -1.71 4.62
CA ASP A 167 2.37 -2.21 5.95
C ASP A 167 2.98 -3.63 5.95
N ASN A 168 2.78 -4.43 4.91
CA ASN A 168 3.10 -5.87 4.96
C ASN A 168 3.72 -6.45 3.69
N TYR A 169 3.69 -5.75 2.56
CA TYR A 169 4.02 -6.30 1.24
C TYR A 169 4.90 -5.39 0.37
N ASP A 170 5.24 -4.19 0.83
CA ASP A 170 6.24 -3.31 0.20
C ASP A 170 7.64 -3.92 0.33
#